data_AF-A0A511VAF7-F1
#
_entry.id   AF-A0A511VAF7-F1
#
_cell.length_a   1.000
_cell.length_b   1.000
_cell.length_c   1.000
_cell.angle_alpha   90.00
_cell.angle_beta   90.00
_cell.angle_gamma   90.00
#
_symmetry.space_group_name_H-M   'P 1'
#
loop_
_entity.id
_entity.type
_entity.pdbx_description
1 polymer ?
#
loop_
_entity_poly.entity_id
_entity_poly.type
_entity_poly.pdbx_seq_one_letter_code
_entity_poly.pdbx_strand_id
1 'polypeptide(L)'
;MRRQYDEEFKRQTARYILEEGKSVTQTARELDISKNTINNWVKKYKQEPEIRNKQKFRNENHQLSELQKRIRDLEEENAILKKAMHIFAKDQR
;
A
#
# COMPACT_ATOMS: atom_id res chain seq x y z
N MET A 1 -8.91 -36.31 9.32
CA MET A 1 -9.91 -35.55 8.52
C MET A 1 -9.32 -34.22 8.10
N ARG A 2 -9.40 -33.86 6.81
CA ARG A 2 -8.95 -32.57 6.31
C ARG A 2 -10.06 -31.56 6.60
N ARG A 3 -9.82 -30.52 7.40
CA ARG A 3 -10.79 -29.42 7.58
C ARG A 3 -11.08 -28.83 6.19
N GLN A 4 -12.31 -28.99 5.72
CA GLN A 4 -12.77 -28.45 4.45
C GLN A 4 -13.37 -27.09 4.74
N TYR A 5 -12.77 -26.04 4.19
CA TYR A 5 -13.30 -24.68 4.28
C TYR A 5 -14.03 -24.35 2.98
N ASP A 6 -15.12 -23.62 3.08
CA ASP A 6 -15.87 -23.13 1.93
C ASP A 6 -15.01 -22.20 1.07
N GLU A 7 -15.20 -22.26 -0.25
CA GLU A 7 -14.45 -21.41 -1.18
C GLU A 7 -14.72 -19.92 -0.92
N GLU A 8 -15.93 -19.56 -0.48
CA GLU A 8 -16.28 -18.19 -0.12
C GLU A 8 -15.47 -17.71 1.10
N PHE A 9 -15.35 -18.54 2.13
CA PHE A 9 -14.55 -18.23 3.31
C PHE A 9 -13.07 -18.04 2.98
N LYS A 10 -12.51 -18.90 2.11
CA LYS A 10 -11.12 -18.78 1.66
C LYS A 10 -10.90 -17.49 0.87
N ARG A 11 -11.83 -17.16 -0.02
CA ARG A 11 -11.79 -15.93 -0.84
C ARG A 11 -11.86 -14.70 0.05
N GLN A 12 -12.81 -14.64 0.98
CA GLN A 12 -12.96 -13.52 1.91
C GLN A 12 -11.71 -13.34 2.77
N THR A 13 -11.14 -14.44 3.32
CA THR A 13 -9.91 -14.38 4.11
C THR A 13 -8.73 -13.83 3.29
N ALA A 14 -8.57 -14.28 2.05
CA ALA A 14 -7.51 -13.78 1.18
C ALA A 14 -7.73 -12.32 0.78
N ARG A 15 -8.98 -11.93 0.49
CA ARG A 15 -9.37 -10.55 0.18
C ARG A 15 -9.07 -9.64 1.37
N TYR A 16 -9.41 -10.05 2.57
CA TYR A 16 -9.15 -9.31 3.80
C TYR A 16 -7.65 -9.03 4.00
N ILE A 17 -6.80 -10.04 3.79
CA ILE A 17 -5.34 -9.89 3.89
C ILE A 17 -4.80 -8.98 2.77
N LEU A 18 -5.25 -9.18 1.53
CA LEU A 18 -4.72 -8.50 0.35
C LEU A 18 -5.27 -7.08 0.15
N GLU A 19 -6.51 -6.84 0.56
CA GLU A 19 -7.25 -5.58 0.45
C GLU A 19 -7.22 -4.75 1.74
N GLU A 20 -7.13 -5.32 2.95
CA GLU A 20 -7.03 -4.51 4.18
C GLU A 20 -5.61 -4.47 4.76
N GLY A 21 -4.68 -5.25 4.21
CA GLY A 21 -3.29 -5.26 4.66
C GLY A 21 -3.07 -5.98 5.98
N LYS A 22 -4.05 -6.78 6.44
CA LYS A 22 -3.92 -7.60 7.65
C LYS A 22 -2.78 -8.61 7.54
N SER A 23 -2.10 -8.86 8.65
CA SER A 23 -1.03 -9.86 8.72
C SER A 23 -1.59 -11.27 8.58
N VAL A 24 -0.99 -12.08 7.71
CA VAL A 24 -1.28 -13.52 7.59
C VAL A 24 -1.11 -14.21 8.95
N THR A 25 -0.09 -13.82 9.73
CA THR A 25 0.19 -14.43 11.04
C THR A 25 -0.89 -14.10 12.05
N GLN A 26 -1.41 -12.88 12.03
CA GLN A 26 -2.50 -12.47 12.92
C GLN A 26 -3.80 -13.19 12.52
N THR A 27 -4.15 -13.16 11.24
CA THR A 27 -5.35 -13.82 10.71
C THR A 27 -5.34 -15.33 10.98
N ALA A 28 -4.16 -15.97 10.89
CA ALA A 28 -3.97 -17.38 11.24
C ALA A 28 -4.29 -17.69 12.71
N ARG A 29 -3.90 -16.80 13.63
CA ARG A 29 -4.20 -16.93 15.06
C ARG A 29 -5.67 -16.65 15.35
N GLU A 30 -6.25 -15.62 14.74
CA GLU A 30 -7.65 -15.25 14.91
C GLU A 30 -8.62 -16.36 14.47
N LEU A 31 -8.30 -17.02 13.35
CA LEU A 31 -9.16 -18.05 12.76
C LEU A 31 -8.82 -19.49 13.22
N ASP A 32 -7.77 -19.68 14.03
CA ASP A 32 -7.21 -21.00 14.37
C ASP A 32 -6.88 -21.85 13.11
N ILE A 33 -6.24 -21.22 12.12
CA ILE A 33 -5.86 -21.85 10.85
C ILE A 33 -4.36 -21.76 10.69
N SER A 34 -3.75 -22.86 10.22
CA SER A 34 -2.32 -22.85 9.89
C SER A 34 -1.97 -21.74 8.91
N LYS A 35 -0.92 -20.97 9.25
CA LYS A 35 -0.35 -19.92 8.41
C LYS A 35 -0.08 -20.41 6.98
N ASN A 36 0.34 -21.67 6.82
CA ASN A 36 0.64 -22.23 5.51
C ASN A 36 -0.61 -22.38 4.63
N THR A 37 -1.74 -22.74 5.24
CA THR A 37 -3.04 -22.84 4.58
C THR A 37 -3.52 -21.47 4.10
N ILE A 38 -3.47 -20.46 4.97
CA ILE A 38 -3.83 -19.09 4.59
C ILE A 38 -2.91 -18.57 3.49
N ASN A 39 -1.60 -18.81 3.57
CA ASN A 39 -0.66 -18.44 2.51
C ASN A 39 -1.02 -19.05 1.16
N ASN A 40 -1.48 -20.30 1.13
CA ASN A 40 -1.92 -20.94 -0.10
C ASN A 40 -3.18 -20.28 -0.68
N TRP A 41 -4.13 -19.89 0.17
CA TRP A 41 -5.30 -19.13 -0.27
C TRP A 41 -4.91 -17.76 -0.82
N VAL A 42 -4.09 -17.01 -0.08
CA VAL A 42 -3.58 -15.71 -0.52
C VAL A 42 -2.88 -15.83 -1.87
N LYS A 43 -2.03 -16.84 -2.08
CA LYS A 43 -1.38 -17.07 -3.39
C LYS A 43 -2.39 -17.38 -4.51
N LYS A 44 -3.42 -18.19 -4.23
CA LYS A 44 -4.47 -18.55 -5.19
C LYS A 44 -5.27 -17.32 -5.62
N TYR A 45 -5.79 -16.55 -4.67
CA TYR A 45 -6.67 -15.41 -4.95
C TYR A 45 -5.92 -14.13 -5.33
N LYS A 46 -4.61 -14.00 -5.04
CA LYS A 46 -3.79 -12.87 -5.50
C LYS A 46 -3.74 -12.76 -7.03
N GLN A 47 -3.93 -13.86 -7.75
CA GLN A 47 -3.95 -13.87 -9.21
C GLN A 47 -5.31 -13.45 -9.79
N GLU A 48 -6.37 -13.34 -8.97
CA GLU A 48 -7.65 -12.88 -9.47
C GLU A 48 -7.56 -11.43 -9.95
N PRO A 49 -8.08 -11.12 -11.15
CA PRO A 49 -7.92 -9.81 -11.77
C PRO A 49 -8.51 -8.69 -10.92
N GLU A 50 -9.62 -8.94 -10.22
CA GLU A 50 -10.27 -7.95 -9.35
C GLU A 50 -9.35 -7.52 -8.19
N ILE A 51 -8.77 -8.50 -7.48
CA ILE A 51 -7.87 -8.25 -6.34
C ILE A 51 -6.57 -7.60 -6.82
N ARG A 52 -6.01 -8.07 -7.95
CA ARG A 52 -4.79 -7.50 -8.54
C ARG A 52 -4.98 -6.04 -8.95
N ASN A 53 -6.10 -5.71 -9.59
CA ASN A 53 -6.38 -4.34 -10.04
C ASN A 53 -6.55 -3.39 -8.85
N LYS A 54 -7.25 -3.80 -7.80
CA LYS A 54 -7.37 -3.00 -6.58
C LYS A 54 -6.03 -2.78 -5.87
N GLN A 55 -5.17 -3.81 -5.81
CA GLN A 55 -3.82 -3.65 -5.26
C GLN A 55 -2.98 -2.67 -6.09
N LYS A 56 -3.02 -2.78 -7.42
CA LYS A 56 -2.33 -1.85 -8.32
C LYS A 56 -2.78 -0.41 -8.09
N PHE A 57 -4.10 -0.18 -8.04
CA PHE A 57 -4.67 1.14 -7.82
C PHE A 57 -4.26 1.75 -6.47
N ARG A 58 -4.20 0.96 -5.39
CA ARG A 58 -3.72 1.46 -4.09
C ARG A 58 -2.25 1.80 -4.10
N ASN A 59 -1.42 0.98 -4.75
CA ASN A 59 0.00 1.28 -4.89
C ASN A 59 0.22 2.56 -5.70
N GLU A 60 -0.53 2.74 -6.79
CA GLU A 60 -0.48 3.95 -7.63
C GLU A 60 -0.91 5.20 -6.85
N ASN A 61 -1.98 5.13 -6.05
CA ASN A 61 -2.39 6.26 -5.19
C ASN A 61 -1.36 6.61 -4.13
N HIS A 62 -0.72 5.61 -3.52
CA HIS A 62 0.32 5.86 -2.53
C HIS A 62 1.53 6.55 -3.17
N GLN A 63 1.97 6.06 -4.35
CA GLN A 63 3.03 6.72 -5.12
C GLN A 63 2.66 8.14 -5.52
N LEU A 64 1.41 8.37 -5.92
CA LEU A 64 0.91 9.71 -6.28
C LEU A 64 0.96 10.67 -5.09
N SER A 65 0.56 10.22 -3.90
CA SER A 65 0.65 11.00 -2.66
C SER A 65 2.10 11.37 -2.31
N GLU A 66 3.02 10.41 -2.40
CA GLU A 66 4.44 10.66 -2.13
C GLU A 66 5.05 11.63 -3.15
N LEU A 67 4.72 11.48 -4.43
CA LEU A 67 5.16 12.39 -5.48
C LEU A 67 4.61 13.81 -5.28
N GLN A 68 3.33 13.95 -4.92
CA GLN A 68 2.73 15.24 -4.61
C GLN A 68 3.40 15.90 -3.41
N LYS A 69 3.76 15.14 -2.37
CA LYS A 69 4.53 15.65 -1.24
C LYS A 69 5.89 16.15 -1.70
N ARG A 70 6.61 15.36 -2.51
CA ARG A 70 7.92 15.76 -3.03
C ARG A 70 7.87 17.02 -3.89
N ILE A 71 6.83 17.19 -4.70
CA ILE A 71 6.63 18.41 -5.49
C ILE A 71 6.48 19.62 -4.57
N ARG A 72 5.63 19.54 -3.54
CA ARG A 72 5.45 20.64 -2.58
C ARG A 72 6.75 21.02 -1.88
N ASP A 73 7.50 20.03 -1.40
CA ASP A 73 8.78 20.26 -0.73
C ASP A 73 9.78 20.98 -1.68
N LEU A 74 9.85 20.53 -2.94
CA LEU A 74 10.71 21.15 -3.96
C LEU A 74 10.26 22.57 -4.36
N GLU A 75 8.95 22.82 -4.41
CA GLU A 75 8.41 24.15 -4.66
C GLU A 75 8.73 25.12 -3.52
N GLU A 76 8.65 24.65 -2.27
CA GLU A 76 9.03 25.42 -1.09
C GLU A 76 10.54 25.71 -1.06
N GLU A 77 11.38 24.70 -1.28
CA GLU A 77 12.84 24.86 -1.41
C GLU A 77 13.18 25.90 -2.49
N ASN A 78 12.55 25.80 -3.67
CA ASN A 78 12.74 26.78 -4.76
C ASN A 78 12.29 28.19 -4.35
N ALA A 79 11.18 28.32 -3.64
CA ALA A 79 10.69 29.62 -3.18
C ALA A 79 11.66 30.26 -2.18
N ILE A 80 12.25 29.47 -1.28
CA ILE A 80 13.27 29.93 -0.33
C ILE A 80 14.52 30.38 -1.08
N LEU A 81 15.01 29.57 -2.02
CA LEU A 81 16.19 29.91 -2.82
C LEU A 81 15.99 31.20 -3.63
N LYS A 82 14.83 31.37 -4.28
CA LYS A 82 14.47 32.59 -5.00
C LYS A 82 14.43 33.82 -4.07
N LYS A 83 13.85 33.68 -2.87
CA LYS A 83 13.83 34.76 -1.87
C LYS A 83 15.25 35.12 -1.41
N ALA A 84 16.08 34.12 -1.13
CA ALA A 84 17.48 34.33 -0.74
C ALA A 84 18.26 35.06 -1.83
N MET A 85 18.17 34.60 -3.09
CA MET A 85 18.79 35.27 -4.24
C MET A 85 18.36 36.74 -4.36
N HIS A 86 17.08 37.04 -4.16
CA HIS A 86 16.58 38.42 -4.21
C HIS A 86 17.14 39.30 -3.10
N ILE A 87 17.34 38.74 -1.89
CA ILE A 87 17.99 39.44 -0.77
C ILE A 87 19.46 39.70 -1.11
N PHE A 88 20.20 38.67 -1.54
CA PHE A 88 21.62 38.81 -1.88
C PHE A 88 21.86 39.79 -3.03
N ALA A 89 21.00 39.79 -4.06
CA ALA A 89 21.11 40.73 -5.18
C ALA A 89 20.84 42.19 -4.77
N LYS A 90 20.07 42.43 -3.71
CA LYS A 90 19.82 43.79 -3.18
C LYS A 90 20.95 44.29 -2.27
N ASP A 91 21.66 43.39 -1.61
CA ASP A 91 22.76 43.71 -0.67
C ASP A 91 24.06 44.11 -1.39
N GLN A 92 24.21 43.76 -2.69
CA GLN A 92 25.37 44.12 -3.50
C GLN A 92 25.31 45.53 -4.12
N ARG A 93 24.47 46.43 -3.60
CA ARG A 93 24.26 47.78 -4.14
C ARG A 93 24.46 48.83 -3.06
#